data_AF-X1KX35-F1
#
_entry.id   AF-X1KX35-F1
#
_cell.length_a   1.000
_cell.length_b   1.000
_cell.length_c   1.000
_cell.angle_alpha   90.00
_cell.angle_beta   90.00
_cell.angle_gamma   90.00
#
_symmetry.space_group_name_H-M   'P 1'
#
loop_
_entity.id
_entity.type
_entity.pdbx_description
1 polymer ?
#
loop_
_entity_poly.entity_id
_entity_poly.type
_entity_poly.pdbx_seq_one_letter_code
_entity_poly.pdbx_strand_id
1 'polypeptide(L)'
;EVTNLNDSGEGSLRAAVEASGARTVVFRVSGTINLNSDLEIKKNYITIAGQTAPGDGITLRGRPLMIRADEVIIRYIRVRLGDESGDATDAVSSRYTNNIILDHVSASWSIDETLSIYHCKNVTVQWCVISESLYESNHTKGSDHG
;
A
#
# COMPACT_ATOMS: atom_id res chain seq x y z
N GLU A 1 -9.21 14.16 -4.73
CA GLU A 1 -10.02 12.92 -4.89
C GLU A 1 -9.35 12.05 -5.93
N VAL A 2 -9.54 10.74 -5.88
CA VAL A 2 -9.07 9.79 -6.91
C VAL A 2 -10.23 9.51 -7.87
N THR A 3 -10.05 9.83 -9.14
CA THR A 3 -11.10 9.80 -10.18
C THR A 3 -10.75 8.89 -11.35
N ASN A 4 -9.55 8.31 -11.37
CA ASN A 4 -9.13 7.33 -12.35
C ASN A 4 -8.18 6.28 -11.72
N LEU A 5 -7.95 5.20 -12.45
CA LEU A 5 -7.09 4.08 -12.03
C LEU A 5 -5.69 4.13 -12.64
N ASN A 6 -5.31 5.26 -13.25
CA ASN A 6 -3.98 5.42 -13.82
C ASN A 6 -2.95 5.43 -12.69
N ASP A 7 -1.77 4.88 -12.99
CA ASP A 7 -0.63 4.89 -12.05
C ASP A 7 -0.21 6.30 -11.63
N SER A 8 -0.33 7.28 -12.52
CA SER A 8 0.09 8.66 -12.28
C SER A 8 -0.75 9.67 -13.07
N GLY A 9 -0.49 10.95 -12.83
CA GLY A 9 -1.22 12.07 -13.45
C GLY A 9 -2.39 12.56 -12.61
N GLU A 10 -3.02 13.63 -13.07
CA GLU A 10 -4.16 14.25 -12.37
C GLU A 10 -5.28 13.23 -12.12
N GLY A 11 -5.85 13.26 -10.91
CA GLY A 11 -6.91 12.33 -10.49
C GLY A 11 -6.46 10.92 -10.13
N SER A 12 -5.16 10.60 -10.24
CA SER A 12 -4.62 9.31 -9.77
C SER A 12 -4.44 9.27 -8.25
N LEU A 13 -4.33 8.06 -7.69
CA LEU A 13 -3.94 7.88 -6.29
C LEU A 13 -2.54 8.44 -6.02
N ARG A 14 -1.59 8.26 -6.95
CA ARG A 14 -0.22 8.76 -6.81
C ARG A 14 -0.18 10.29 -6.67
N ALA A 15 -0.92 11.00 -7.51
CA ALA A 15 -1.03 12.46 -7.40
C ALA A 15 -1.59 12.90 -6.02
N ALA A 16 -2.57 12.16 -5.48
CA ALA A 16 -3.12 12.44 -4.15
C ALA A 16 -2.12 12.13 -3.01
N VAL A 17 -1.35 11.06 -3.15
CA VAL A 17 -0.29 10.67 -2.19
C VAL A 17 0.87 11.68 -2.19
N GLU A 18 1.25 12.19 -3.35
CA GLU A 18 2.37 13.14 -3.51
C GLU A 18 2.00 14.60 -3.19
N ALA A 19 0.70 14.92 -3.14
CA ALA A 19 0.21 16.24 -2.77
C ALA A 19 0.71 16.68 -1.39
N SER A 20 0.97 17.99 -1.25
CA SER A 20 1.44 18.58 0.00
C SER A 20 0.29 18.95 0.93
N GLY A 21 0.60 19.08 2.22
CA GLY A 21 -0.37 19.45 3.25
C GLY A 21 -1.21 18.28 3.78
N ALA A 22 -1.98 18.57 4.82
CA ALA A 22 -2.89 17.60 5.42
C ALA A 22 -4.03 17.27 4.45
N ARG A 23 -4.29 15.98 4.25
CA ARG A 23 -5.23 15.54 3.21
C ARG A 23 -5.92 14.22 3.54
N THR A 24 -7.18 14.14 3.16
CA THR A 24 -7.93 12.88 3.13
C THR A 24 -8.18 12.51 1.68
N VAL A 25 -7.66 11.35 1.28
CA VAL A 25 -7.83 10.78 -0.06
C VAL A 25 -9.09 9.94 -0.08
N VAL A 26 -10.05 10.37 -0.90
CA VAL A 26 -11.32 9.66 -1.16
C VAL A 26 -11.38 9.22 -2.62
N PHE A 27 -12.16 8.19 -2.90
CA PHE A 27 -12.22 7.53 -4.21
C PHE A 27 -13.59 7.70 -4.87
N ARG A 28 -13.60 8.03 -6.17
CA ARG A 28 -14.79 8.08 -7.04
C ARG A 28 -14.88 6.91 -8.00
N VAL A 29 -13.83 6.09 -8.03
CA VAL A 29 -13.68 4.92 -8.87
C VAL A 29 -13.30 3.72 -8.02
N SER A 30 -13.51 2.53 -8.56
CA SER A 30 -13.13 1.25 -7.95
C SER A 30 -12.45 0.37 -8.98
N GLY A 31 -11.60 -0.53 -8.50
CA GLY A 31 -10.86 -1.46 -9.34
C GLY A 31 -9.40 -1.57 -8.94
N THR A 32 -8.60 -2.06 -9.87
CA THR A 32 -7.17 -2.31 -9.68
C THR A 32 -6.35 -1.18 -10.28
N ILE A 33 -5.47 -0.60 -9.47
CA ILE A 33 -4.42 0.33 -9.90
C ILE A 33 -3.15 -0.49 -10.10
N ASN A 34 -2.73 -0.63 -11.37
CA ASN A 34 -1.48 -1.28 -11.71
C ASN A 34 -0.34 -0.25 -11.60
N LEU A 35 0.52 -0.42 -10.61
CA LEU A 35 1.58 0.53 -10.31
C LEU A 35 2.79 0.28 -11.22
N ASN A 36 3.34 1.33 -11.82
CA ASN A 36 4.54 1.24 -12.65
C ASN A 36 5.84 1.46 -11.84
N SER A 37 5.71 2.09 -10.68
CA SER A 37 6.76 2.29 -9.69
C SER A 37 6.18 2.24 -8.28
N ASP A 38 7.02 2.14 -7.27
CA ASP A 38 6.61 2.07 -5.86
C ASP A 38 5.69 3.25 -5.51
N LEU A 39 4.60 2.96 -4.77
CA LEU A 39 3.72 4.01 -4.26
C LEU A 39 4.22 4.45 -2.89
N GLU A 40 4.96 5.56 -2.87
CA GLU A 40 5.61 6.05 -1.66
C GLU A 40 4.85 7.21 -1.01
N ILE A 41 4.42 7.04 0.23
CA ILE A 41 3.82 8.10 1.04
C ILE A 41 4.95 8.88 1.74
N LYS A 42 5.37 10.00 1.14
CA LYS A 42 6.48 10.86 1.62
C LYS A 42 6.04 12.16 2.30
N LYS A 43 4.75 12.46 2.34
CA LYS A 43 4.21 13.69 2.94
C LYS A 43 3.28 13.33 4.10
N ASN A 44 3.54 13.90 5.27
CA ASN A 44 2.81 13.65 6.52
C ASN A 44 1.32 14.00 6.42
N TYR A 45 0.55 13.60 7.44
CA TYR A 45 -0.86 13.96 7.65
C TYR A 45 -1.76 13.53 6.49
N ILE A 46 -1.80 12.22 6.23
CA ILE A 46 -2.62 11.64 5.17
C ILE A 46 -3.52 10.54 5.69
N THR A 47 -4.79 10.61 5.31
CA THR A 47 -5.74 9.50 5.44
C THR A 47 -6.10 8.98 4.05
N ILE A 48 -5.84 7.70 3.77
CA ILE A 48 -6.37 7.00 2.60
C ILE A 48 -7.65 6.28 3.01
N ALA A 49 -8.80 6.83 2.60
CA ALA A 49 -10.12 6.35 2.99
C ALA A 49 -10.71 5.42 1.92
N GLY A 50 -10.18 4.19 1.81
CA GLY A 50 -10.58 3.22 0.80
C GLY A 50 -12.07 2.84 0.82
N GLN A 51 -12.74 2.97 1.97
CA GLN A 51 -14.17 2.69 2.12
C GLN A 51 -15.08 3.65 1.33
N THR A 52 -14.51 4.74 0.80
CA THR A 52 -15.24 5.68 -0.05
C THR A 52 -15.33 5.21 -1.51
N ALA A 53 -14.51 4.25 -1.91
CA ALA A 53 -14.57 3.69 -3.25
C ALA A 53 -15.93 2.99 -3.47
N PRO A 54 -16.54 3.16 -4.66
CA PRO A 54 -17.74 2.41 -5.00
C PRO A 54 -17.44 0.91 -5.16
N GLY A 55 -18.49 0.10 -5.27
CA GLY A 55 -18.40 -1.31 -5.69
C GLY A 55 -17.32 -2.12 -4.96
N ASP A 56 -16.44 -2.76 -5.74
CA ASP A 56 -15.46 -3.73 -5.24
C ASP A 56 -14.28 -3.12 -4.46
N GLY A 57 -14.22 -1.79 -4.33
CA GLY A 57 -13.12 -1.10 -3.64
C GLY A 57 -11.85 -0.93 -4.49
N ILE A 58 -10.72 -0.68 -3.82
CA ILE A 58 -9.42 -0.39 -4.47
C ILE A 58 -8.40 -1.48 -4.19
N THR A 59 -7.73 -1.94 -5.24
CA THR A 59 -6.60 -2.87 -5.18
C THR A 59 -5.35 -2.23 -5.79
N LEU A 60 -4.22 -2.33 -5.11
CA LEU A 60 -2.90 -2.00 -5.63
C LEU A 60 -2.19 -3.28 -6.09
N ARG A 61 -1.53 -3.24 -7.25
CA ARG A 61 -0.78 -4.38 -7.81
C ARG A 61 0.52 -3.92 -8.47
N GLY A 62 1.49 -4.83 -8.55
CA GLY A 62 2.68 -4.74 -9.39
C GLY A 62 3.87 -4.11 -8.70
N ARG A 63 3.64 -3.21 -7.73
CA ARG A 63 4.67 -2.51 -6.94
C ARG A 63 4.25 -2.31 -5.49
N PRO A 64 5.21 -2.14 -4.56
CA PRO A 64 4.93 -2.04 -3.13
C PRO A 64 4.25 -0.73 -2.74
N LEU A 65 3.55 -0.75 -1.61
CA LEU A 65 3.11 0.44 -0.88
C LEU A 65 4.11 0.73 0.24
N MET A 66 4.82 1.86 0.15
CA MET A 66 5.84 2.24 1.12
C MET A 66 5.41 3.47 1.92
N ILE A 67 5.34 3.33 3.24
CA ILE A 67 5.02 4.41 4.17
C ILE A 67 6.33 5.02 4.66
N ARG A 68 6.60 6.26 4.26
CA ARG A 68 7.83 7.02 4.58
C ARG A 68 7.51 8.39 5.20
N ALA A 69 6.38 8.47 5.88
CA ALA A 69 5.87 9.69 6.49
C ALA A 69 5.22 9.37 7.84
N ASP A 70 5.12 10.40 8.67
CA ASP A 70 4.42 10.34 9.95
C ASP A 70 2.96 10.74 9.80
N GLU A 71 2.11 10.36 10.76
CA GLU A 71 0.68 10.72 10.80
C GLU A 71 -0.07 10.19 9.58
N VAL A 72 -0.05 8.86 9.44
CA VAL A 72 -0.59 8.14 8.28
C VAL A 72 -1.69 7.18 8.72
N ILE A 73 -2.86 7.30 8.09
CA ILE A 73 -3.99 6.37 8.27
C ILE A 73 -4.32 5.77 6.91
N ILE A 74 -4.37 4.44 6.81
CA ILE A 74 -4.75 3.74 5.59
C ILE A 74 -5.84 2.73 5.94
N ARG A 75 -6.97 2.82 5.24
CA ARG A 75 -8.11 1.94 5.49
C ARG A 75 -8.74 1.37 4.24
N TYR A 76 -9.25 0.14 4.34
CA TYR A 76 -10.11 -0.50 3.34
C TYR A 76 -9.52 -0.53 1.91
N ILE A 77 -8.23 -0.84 1.80
CA ILE A 77 -7.57 -1.12 0.51
C ILE A 77 -7.01 -2.53 0.50
N ARG A 78 -6.80 -3.06 -0.71
CA ARG A 78 -6.08 -4.32 -0.93
C ARG A 78 -4.74 -4.04 -1.58
N VAL A 79 -3.70 -4.76 -1.16
CA VAL A 79 -2.38 -4.76 -1.79
C VAL A 79 -2.07 -6.19 -2.23
N ARG A 80 -1.82 -6.36 -3.52
CA ARG A 80 -1.58 -7.65 -4.19
C ARG A 80 -0.32 -7.49 -5.01
N LEU A 81 0.83 -7.50 -4.35
CA LEU A 81 2.11 -7.09 -4.94
C LEU A 81 2.41 -7.89 -6.21
N GLY A 82 2.35 -9.22 -6.14
CA GLY A 82 2.80 -10.08 -7.21
C GLY A 82 4.32 -10.20 -7.23
N ASP A 83 4.86 -10.62 -8.37
CA ASP A 83 6.30 -10.77 -8.61
C ASP A 83 6.86 -9.78 -9.66
N GLU A 84 5.98 -8.94 -10.22
CA GLU A 84 6.25 -8.01 -11.32
C GLU A 84 7.29 -6.93 -11.01
N SER A 85 7.56 -6.65 -9.73
CA SER A 85 8.63 -5.74 -9.34
C SER A 85 10.01 -6.27 -9.68
N GLY A 86 10.18 -7.59 -9.79
CA GLY A 86 11.46 -8.26 -10.03
C GLY A 86 12.42 -8.26 -8.81
N ASP A 87 12.19 -7.38 -7.84
CA ASP A 87 12.99 -7.23 -6.63
C ASP A 87 12.35 -7.91 -5.42
N ALA A 88 13.15 -8.50 -4.53
CA ALA A 88 12.72 -8.94 -3.21
C ALA A 88 12.17 -7.76 -2.40
N THR A 89 10.85 -7.59 -2.41
CA THR A 89 10.18 -6.46 -1.79
C THR A 89 8.89 -6.90 -1.08
N ASP A 90 8.49 -6.06 -0.13
CA ASP A 90 7.33 -6.30 0.73
C ASP A 90 6.09 -5.68 0.11
N ALA A 91 4.92 -6.30 0.29
CA ALA A 91 3.69 -5.71 -0.24
C ALA A 91 3.38 -4.36 0.43
N VAL A 92 3.54 -4.28 1.76
CA VAL A 92 3.39 -3.05 2.53
C VAL A 92 4.57 -2.91 3.47
N SER A 93 5.26 -1.76 3.43
CA SER A 93 6.42 -1.51 4.29
C SER A 93 6.40 -0.14 4.97
N SER A 94 7.01 -0.06 6.14
CA SER A 94 7.27 1.19 6.85
C SER A 94 8.53 1.09 7.72
N ARG A 95 9.35 2.15 7.72
CA ARG A 95 10.56 2.21 8.55
C ARG A 95 10.87 3.61 9.05
N TYR A 96 11.26 3.72 10.32
CA TYR A 96 11.65 4.99 10.97
C TYR A 96 10.58 6.08 10.95
N THR A 97 9.30 5.70 11.08
CA THR A 97 8.15 6.60 11.06
C THR A 97 7.31 6.45 12.34
N ASN A 98 6.42 7.42 12.57
CA ASN A 98 5.63 7.54 13.79
C ASN A 98 4.14 7.73 13.48
N ASN A 99 3.28 7.25 14.37
CA ASN A 99 1.83 7.48 14.34
C ASN A 99 1.20 6.94 13.05
N ILE A 100 1.16 5.61 12.94
CA ILE A 100 0.61 4.90 11.77
C ILE A 100 -0.57 4.05 12.19
N ILE A 101 -1.66 4.12 11.42
CA ILE A 101 -2.80 3.22 11.53
C ILE A 101 -3.04 2.52 10.20
N LEU A 102 -2.93 1.20 10.20
CA LEU A 102 -3.46 0.33 9.17
C LEU A 102 -4.71 -0.35 9.73
N ASP A 103 -5.86 -0.12 9.09
CA ASP A 103 -7.14 -0.69 9.54
C ASP A 103 -7.95 -1.24 8.36
N HIS A 104 -8.44 -2.48 8.44
CA HIS A 104 -9.17 -3.11 7.33
C HIS A 104 -8.38 -3.15 6.00
N VAL A 105 -7.06 -3.28 6.08
CA VAL A 105 -6.21 -3.48 4.91
C VAL A 105 -6.02 -4.98 4.68
N SER A 106 -6.06 -5.42 3.42
CA SER A 106 -5.67 -6.78 3.09
C SER A 106 -4.42 -6.78 2.22
N ALA A 107 -3.38 -7.51 2.63
CA ALA A 107 -2.14 -7.67 1.88
C ALA A 107 -1.84 -9.15 1.64
N SER A 108 -1.36 -9.49 0.45
CA SER A 108 -0.96 -10.85 0.06
C SER A 108 -0.02 -10.83 -1.14
N TRP A 109 0.49 -12.01 -1.49
CA TRP A 109 1.27 -12.27 -2.69
C TRP A 109 2.53 -11.39 -2.77
N SER A 110 3.24 -11.26 -1.65
CA SER A 110 4.54 -10.61 -1.59
C SER A 110 5.67 -11.53 -2.05
N ILE A 111 6.86 -10.95 -2.22
CA ILE A 111 8.09 -11.67 -2.61
C ILE A 111 8.97 -11.95 -1.38
N ASP A 112 9.17 -10.97 -0.48
CA ASP A 112 9.83 -11.19 0.82
C ASP A 112 8.76 -11.24 1.93
N GLU A 113 8.40 -10.11 2.56
CA GLU A 113 7.36 -10.08 3.59
C GLU A 113 6.03 -9.47 3.11
N THR A 114 4.90 -9.97 3.62
CA THR A 114 3.59 -9.41 3.25
C THR A 114 3.34 -8.03 3.90
N LEU A 115 3.83 -7.85 5.13
CA LEU A 115 3.73 -6.59 5.87
C LEU A 115 4.93 -6.44 6.81
N SER A 116 5.75 -5.42 6.55
CA SER A 116 6.96 -5.12 7.34
C SER A 116 6.90 -3.72 7.93
N ILE A 117 6.72 -3.63 9.26
CA ILE A 117 6.76 -2.37 10.00
C ILE A 117 7.86 -2.46 11.04
N TYR A 118 8.97 -1.76 10.81
CA TYR A 118 10.17 -1.90 11.63
C TYR A 118 10.75 -0.55 12.05
N HIS A 119 11.29 -0.45 13.27
CA HIS A 119 11.77 0.80 13.87
C HIS A 119 10.77 1.97 13.83
N CYS A 120 9.47 1.67 13.92
CA CYS A 120 8.42 2.67 13.98
C CYS A 120 7.93 2.86 15.42
N LYS A 121 7.32 4.01 15.72
CA LYS A 121 6.71 4.30 17.03
C LYS A 121 5.22 4.56 16.89
N ASN A 122 4.42 4.13 17.87
CA ASN A 122 2.97 4.33 17.91
C ASN A 122 2.27 3.81 16.64
N VAL A 123 2.33 2.50 16.43
CA VAL A 123 1.72 1.84 15.27
C VAL A 123 0.52 1.02 15.73
N THR A 124 -0.59 1.13 15.01
CA THR A 124 -1.75 0.25 15.13
C THR A 124 -1.96 -0.48 13.81
N VAL A 125 -2.01 -1.82 13.87
CA VAL A 125 -2.48 -2.68 12.77
C VAL A 125 -3.67 -3.46 13.32
N GLN A 126 -4.86 -3.24 12.76
CA GLN A 126 -6.10 -3.81 13.29
C GLN A 126 -7.05 -4.20 12.14
N TRP A 127 -7.84 -5.26 12.34
CA TRP A 127 -8.82 -5.73 11.35
C TRP A 127 -8.24 -5.99 9.95
N CYS A 128 -6.92 -6.21 9.85
CA CYS A 128 -6.25 -6.48 8.59
C CYS A 128 -6.23 -7.98 8.29
N VAL A 129 -6.20 -8.32 7.00
CA VAL A 129 -5.94 -9.69 6.53
C VAL A 129 -4.58 -9.71 5.88
N ILE A 130 -3.61 -10.33 6.55
CA ILE A 130 -2.26 -10.54 6.03
C ILE A 130 -2.17 -12.02 5.67
N SER A 131 -2.17 -12.31 4.37
CA SER A 131 -2.18 -13.69 3.86
C SER A 131 -0.87 -14.04 3.15
N GLU A 132 -0.86 -15.22 2.52
CA GLU A 132 0.31 -15.90 1.96
C GLU A 132 1.19 -15.01 1.07
N SER A 133 2.51 -15.23 1.17
CA SER A 133 3.48 -14.81 0.16
C SER A 133 3.41 -15.72 -1.06
N LEU A 134 4.08 -15.34 -2.15
CA LEU A 134 4.23 -16.21 -3.31
C LEU A 134 5.25 -17.31 -3.05
N TYR A 135 4.87 -18.56 -3.36
CA TYR A 135 5.78 -19.71 -3.37
C TYR A 135 6.66 -19.68 -4.64
N GLU A 136 7.97 -19.87 -4.49
CA GLU A 136 8.95 -19.83 -5.61
C GLU A 136 8.92 -18.54 -6.45
N SER A 137 8.90 -17.39 -5.77
CA SER A 137 8.99 -16.08 -6.43
C SER A 137 10.45 -15.65 -6.70
N ASN A 138 10.64 -14.40 -7.13
CA ASN A 138 11.92 -13.77 -7.48
C ASN A 138 12.88 -13.55 -6.29
N HIS A 139 12.61 -14.17 -5.13
CA HIS A 139 13.36 -13.96 -3.91
C HIS A 139 14.71 -14.70 -3.94
N THR A 140 15.81 -14.01 -3.61
CA THR A 140 17.18 -14.58 -3.66
C THR A 140 17.42 -15.71 -2.66
N LYS A 141 16.60 -15.79 -1.60
CA LYS A 141 16.64 -16.89 -0.61
C LYS A 141 15.91 -18.17 -1.10
N GLY A 142 15.31 -18.18 -2.29
CA GLY A 142 14.66 -19.37 -2.85
C GLY A 142 13.31 -19.71 -2.20
N SER A 143 12.99 -21.00 -2.09
CA SER A 143 11.67 -21.52 -1.65
C SER A 143 11.36 -21.37 -0.15
N ASP A 144 12.18 -20.64 0.60
CA ASP A 144 12.03 -20.49 2.06
C ASP A 144 10.88 -19.54 2.46
N HIS A 145 10.13 -19.02 1.48
CA HIS A 145 9.00 -18.12 1.66
C HIS A 145 7.72 -18.76 1.08
N GLY A 146 6.92 -19.40 1.93
CA GLY A 146 5.66 -20.08 1.57
C GLY A 146 4.96 -20.71 2.76
#